data_AF-A0A6L3EQH1-F1
#
_entry.id   AF-A0A6L3EQH1-F1
#
_cell.length_a   1.000
_cell.length_b   1.000
_cell.length_c   1.000
_cell.angle_alpha   90.00
_cell.angle_beta   90.00
_cell.angle_gamma   90.00
#
_symmetry.space_group_name_H-M   'P 1'
#
loop_
_entity.id
_entity.type
_entity.pdbx_description
1 polymer ?
#
loop_
_entity_poly.entity_id
_entity_poly.type
_entity_poly.pdbx_seq_one_letter_code
_entity_poly.pdbx_strand_id
1 'polypeptide(L)'
;MKPGDGPCLGALRSLFMRGDIPAAIAACNTALAANPDDVRVLEILGLSLARQRSNAEALAVLERAYRLAPEDPQLSYNLGVTLQNTGDTRRAMLRYRDCLRALPDHADTLWNYGELLRVSDRFDLAARCFETLLKKDDTRPDIYHRLGVCLAHLGRDEDADEAFRKALGGNSSDPALTHWEYAHFLLARGDFGRGWPHYDFRFDCGEKTSVSCHSYPYPAWRGEPLEGKTLLVHGEQGLGDEIMFCSVVPELAAEAKRIVVACQPPLVRLFADSFPACDVLPHRVFKAPAQAEQIAHIDFAVSMGSLCRYRRERLDPFESSANGYLGA
;
A
#
# COMPACT_ATOMS: atom_id res chain seq x y z
N MET A 1 19.79 42.77 -21.03
CA MET A 1 19.32 41.74 -21.98
C MET A 1 19.17 42.43 -23.32
N LYS A 2 19.85 41.97 -24.39
CA LYS A 2 19.61 42.50 -25.73
C LYS A 2 18.23 41.99 -26.19
N PRO A 3 17.42 42.82 -26.90
CA PRO A 3 16.17 42.34 -27.49
C PRO A 3 16.50 41.30 -28.57
N GLY A 4 16.23 40.02 -28.28
CA GLY A 4 16.53 38.89 -29.16
C GLY A 4 17.09 37.66 -28.43
N ASP A 5 17.67 37.83 -27.25
CA ASP A 5 18.15 36.70 -26.45
C ASP A 5 16.98 36.18 -25.60
N GLY A 6 16.43 35.01 -25.97
CA GLY A 6 15.44 34.31 -25.16
C GLY A 6 15.93 34.08 -23.72
N PRO A 7 15.04 33.73 -22.78
CA PRO A 7 15.41 33.50 -21.39
C PRO A 7 16.51 32.43 -21.28
N CYS A 8 17.56 32.71 -20.50
CA CYS A 8 18.66 31.77 -20.34
C CYS A 8 18.20 30.50 -19.61
N LEU A 9 18.85 29.37 -19.90
CA LEU A 9 18.49 28.07 -19.31
C LEU A 9 18.45 28.08 -17.76
N GLY A 10 19.34 28.86 -17.14
CA GLY A 10 19.35 29.03 -15.68
C GLY A 10 18.07 29.66 -15.13
N ALA A 11 17.50 30.65 -15.84
CA ALA A 11 16.24 31.27 -15.46
C ALA A 11 15.05 30.30 -15.61
N LEU A 12 15.03 29.53 -16.71
CA LEU A 12 14.01 28.49 -16.94
C LEU A 12 14.00 27.44 -15.82
N ARG A 13 15.18 26.91 -15.48
CA ARG A 13 15.34 25.94 -14.39
C ARG A 13 14.94 26.55 -13.04
N SER A 14 15.26 27.82 -12.81
CA SER A 14 14.88 28.53 -11.58
C SER A 14 13.36 28.65 -11.44
N LEU A 15 12.65 29.02 -12.51
CA LEU A 15 11.18 29.09 -12.52
C LEU A 15 10.55 27.71 -12.22
N PHE A 16 11.04 26.67 -12.88
CA PHE A 16 10.59 25.30 -12.66
C PHE A 16 10.83 24.83 -11.21
N MET A 17 12.02 25.07 -10.65
CA MET A 17 12.37 24.63 -9.29
C MET A 17 11.58 25.38 -8.21
N ARG A 18 11.21 26.65 -8.44
CA ARG A 18 10.36 27.42 -7.53
C ARG A 18 8.87 27.09 -7.65
N GLY A 19 8.48 26.25 -8.61
CA GLY A 19 7.09 25.86 -8.82
C GLY A 19 6.26 26.91 -9.57
N ASP A 20 6.87 27.95 -10.15
CA ASP A 20 6.18 28.88 -11.04
C ASP A 20 6.03 28.25 -12.44
N ILE A 21 5.20 27.20 -12.49
CA ILE A 21 5.05 26.36 -13.68
C ILE A 21 4.48 27.15 -14.87
N PRO A 22 3.47 28.03 -14.71
CA PRO A 22 2.99 28.85 -15.83
C PRO A 22 4.08 29.74 -16.42
N ALA A 23 4.89 30.42 -15.60
CA ALA A 23 5.99 31.23 -16.08
C ALA A 23 7.10 30.39 -16.72
N ALA A 24 7.40 29.21 -16.16
CA ALA A 24 8.37 28.27 -16.75
C ALA A 24 7.95 27.86 -18.17
N ILE A 25 6.68 27.51 -18.39
CA ILE A 25 6.15 27.14 -19.71
C ILE A 25 6.25 28.32 -20.69
N ALA A 26 5.78 29.50 -20.29
CA ALA A 26 5.83 30.69 -21.15
C ALA A 26 7.26 31.08 -21.55
N ALA A 27 8.19 30.99 -20.60
CA ALA A 27 9.60 31.26 -20.84
C ALA A 27 10.24 30.19 -21.74
N CYS A 28 9.89 28.91 -21.56
CA CYS A 28 10.36 27.83 -22.43
C CYS A 28 9.85 28.02 -23.87
N ASN A 29 8.57 28.37 -24.06
CA ASN A 29 8.02 28.63 -25.40
C ASN A 29 8.73 29.79 -26.10
N THR A 30 9.05 30.86 -25.36
CA THR A 30 9.87 31.98 -25.87
C THR A 30 11.26 31.51 -26.29
N ALA A 31 11.93 30.69 -25.48
CA ALA A 31 13.25 30.16 -25.81
C ALA A 31 13.22 29.21 -27.02
N LEU A 32 12.19 28.38 -27.14
CA LEU A 32 12.01 27.46 -28.28
C LEU A 32 11.63 28.19 -29.57
N ALA A 33 11.03 29.39 -29.50
CA ALA A 33 10.82 30.21 -30.69
C ALA A 33 12.16 30.66 -31.33
N ALA A 34 13.20 30.85 -30.51
CA ALA A 34 14.54 31.19 -30.98
C ALA A 34 15.37 29.95 -31.37
N ASN A 35 15.23 28.85 -30.62
CA ASN A 35 15.87 27.57 -30.92
C ASN A 35 14.91 26.40 -30.68
N PRO A 36 14.16 25.95 -31.72
CA PRO A 36 13.12 24.95 -31.57
C PRO A 36 13.60 23.59 -31.06
N ASP A 37 14.86 23.24 -31.29
CA ASP A 37 15.44 21.93 -30.98
C ASP A 37 16.41 21.99 -29.78
N ASP A 38 16.35 23.03 -28.93
CA ASP A 38 17.11 23.04 -27.68
C ASP A 38 16.55 21.97 -26.72
N VAL A 39 17.24 20.82 -26.69
CA VAL A 39 16.88 19.64 -25.90
C VAL A 39 16.67 19.97 -24.42
N ARG A 40 17.49 20.86 -23.85
CA ARG A 40 17.41 21.20 -22.41
C ARG A 40 16.18 22.06 -22.12
N VAL A 41 15.79 22.92 -23.05
CA VAL A 41 14.56 23.71 -22.94
C VAL A 41 13.33 22.83 -23.15
N LEU A 42 13.38 21.90 -24.13
CA LEU A 42 12.33 20.90 -24.33
C LEU A 42 12.14 20.02 -23.09
N GLU A 43 13.23 19.60 -22.44
CA GLU A 43 13.17 18.85 -21.18
C GLU A 43 12.42 19.64 -20.09
N ILE A 44 12.81 20.89 -19.83
CA ILE A 44 12.18 21.73 -18.81
C ILE A 44 10.70 21.98 -19.16
N LEU A 45 10.37 22.21 -20.43
CA LEU A 45 8.99 22.36 -20.88
C LEU A 45 8.18 21.09 -20.62
N GLY A 46 8.71 19.94 -21.01
CA GLY A 46 8.06 18.63 -20.80
C GLY A 46 7.80 18.34 -19.32
N LEU A 47 8.80 18.58 -18.46
CA LEU A 47 8.66 18.44 -17.00
C LEU A 47 7.64 19.44 -16.41
N SER A 48 7.61 20.66 -16.92
CA SER A 48 6.64 21.69 -16.49
C SER A 48 5.21 21.29 -16.87
N LEU A 49 4.99 20.79 -18.09
CA LEU A 49 3.70 20.28 -18.55
C LEU A 49 3.25 19.07 -17.74
N ALA A 50 4.17 18.15 -17.41
CA ALA A 50 3.88 17.00 -16.56
C ALA A 50 3.42 17.43 -15.15
N ARG A 51 4.05 18.47 -14.58
CA ARG A 51 3.63 19.05 -13.28
C ARG A 51 2.23 19.66 -13.32
N GLN A 52 1.78 20.17 -14.48
CA GLN A 52 0.40 20.65 -14.67
C GLN A 52 -0.61 19.53 -14.96
N ARG A 53 -0.18 18.25 -14.94
CA ARG A 53 -0.99 17.09 -15.36
C ARG A 53 -1.42 17.13 -16.83
N SER A 54 -0.79 17.96 -17.66
CA SER A 54 -0.94 17.96 -19.12
C SER A 54 -0.11 16.82 -19.73
N ASN A 55 -0.43 15.58 -19.35
CA ASN A 55 0.43 14.42 -19.59
C ASN A 55 0.64 14.11 -21.09
N ALA A 56 -0.36 14.35 -21.94
CA ALA A 56 -0.24 14.12 -23.39
C ALA A 56 0.74 15.10 -24.06
N GLU A 57 0.67 16.39 -23.70
CA GLU A 57 1.60 17.41 -24.21
C GLU A 57 3.01 17.19 -23.66
N ALA A 58 3.14 16.88 -22.36
CA ALA A 58 4.40 16.53 -21.74
C ALA A 58 5.08 15.36 -22.46
N LEU A 59 4.30 14.32 -22.78
CA LEU A 59 4.78 13.16 -23.51
C LEU A 59 5.28 13.55 -24.90
N ALA A 60 4.51 14.31 -25.67
CA ALA A 60 4.92 14.73 -27.01
C ALA A 60 6.23 15.55 -27.00
N VAL A 61 6.38 16.47 -26.03
CA VAL A 61 7.58 17.30 -25.87
C VAL A 61 8.79 16.44 -25.45
N LEU A 62 8.63 15.55 -24.47
CA LEU A 62 9.72 14.68 -24.00
C LEU A 62 10.12 13.62 -25.04
N GLU A 63 9.17 13.11 -25.83
CA GLU A 63 9.48 12.24 -26.97
C GLU A 63 10.30 12.98 -28.03
N ARG A 64 10.00 14.26 -28.28
CA ARG A 64 10.81 15.09 -29.18
C ARG A 64 12.21 15.30 -28.63
N ALA A 65 12.33 15.69 -27.36
CA ALA A 65 13.64 15.85 -26.70
C ALA A 65 14.46 14.55 -26.79
N TYR A 66 13.83 13.41 -26.49
CA TYR A 66 14.47 12.10 -26.57
C TYR A 66 14.92 11.73 -27.99
N ARG A 67 14.15 12.03 -29.04
CA ARG A 67 14.58 11.80 -30.43
C ARG A 67 15.82 12.61 -30.81
N LEU A 68 15.96 13.81 -30.26
CA LEU A 68 17.11 14.70 -30.51
C LEU A 68 18.36 14.27 -29.73
N ALA A 69 18.20 13.61 -28.57
CA ALA A 69 19.29 13.12 -27.73
C ALA A 69 18.96 11.76 -27.10
N PRO A 70 18.94 10.66 -27.88
CA PRO A 70 18.48 9.35 -27.40
C PRO A 70 19.40 8.69 -26.38
N GLU A 71 20.66 9.13 -26.30
CA GLU A 71 21.68 8.65 -25.36
C GLU A 71 21.66 9.39 -24.02
N ASP A 72 20.80 10.41 -23.86
CA ASP A 72 20.68 11.12 -22.58
C ASP A 72 19.88 10.27 -21.56
N PRO A 73 20.53 9.81 -20.46
CA PRO A 73 19.85 9.00 -19.46
C PRO A 73 18.78 9.77 -18.68
N GLN A 74 18.92 11.09 -18.53
CA GLN A 74 17.95 11.92 -17.83
C GLN A 74 16.66 12.03 -18.65
N LEU A 75 16.76 12.20 -19.97
CA LEU A 75 15.59 12.16 -20.86
C LEU A 75 14.92 10.80 -20.86
N SER A 76 15.70 9.72 -20.85
CA SER A 76 15.17 8.36 -20.71
C SER A 76 14.39 8.20 -19.41
N TYR A 77 14.93 8.65 -18.29
CA TYR A 77 14.23 8.62 -17.00
C TYR A 77 12.94 9.48 -17.02
N ASN A 78 13.03 10.73 -17.43
CA ASN A 78 11.89 11.66 -17.45
C ASN A 78 10.76 11.13 -18.35
N LEU A 79 11.09 10.66 -19.55
CA LEU A 79 10.14 10.05 -20.47
C LEU A 79 9.52 8.78 -19.88
N GLY A 80 10.31 7.95 -19.18
CA GLY A 80 9.82 6.78 -18.45
C GLY A 80 8.76 7.14 -17.40
N VAL A 81 9.03 8.16 -16.58
CA VAL A 81 8.06 8.67 -15.57
C VAL A 81 6.79 9.18 -16.23
N THR A 82 6.89 9.96 -17.32
CA THR A 82 5.70 10.48 -18.02
C THR A 82 4.89 9.37 -18.68
N LEU A 83 5.54 8.35 -19.24
CA LEU A 83 4.87 7.16 -19.80
C LEU A 83 4.14 6.36 -18.71
N GLN A 84 4.76 6.18 -17.54
CA GLN A 84 4.11 5.53 -16.41
C GLN A 84 2.87 6.30 -15.94
N ASN A 85 2.97 7.63 -15.82
CA ASN A 85 1.85 8.50 -15.43
C ASN A 85 0.70 8.53 -16.46
N THR A 86 0.97 8.17 -17.72
CA THR A 86 -0.04 8.03 -18.79
C THR A 86 -0.56 6.60 -18.92
N GLY A 87 -0.06 5.66 -18.11
CA GLY A 87 -0.47 4.26 -18.13
C GLY A 87 0.22 3.40 -19.18
N ASP A 88 1.17 3.93 -19.96
CA ASP A 88 1.97 3.15 -20.90
C ASP A 88 3.15 2.47 -20.20
N THR A 89 2.82 1.50 -19.35
CA THR A 89 3.76 0.71 -18.56
C THR A 89 4.85 0.07 -19.42
N ARG A 90 4.47 -0.46 -20.59
CA ARG A 90 5.42 -1.16 -21.48
C ARG A 90 6.51 -0.22 -21.97
N ARG A 91 6.16 0.97 -22.47
CA ARG A 91 7.16 1.92 -22.94
C ARG A 91 7.94 2.53 -21.78
N ALA A 92 7.30 2.76 -20.63
CA ALA A 92 7.98 3.23 -19.42
C ALA A 92 9.14 2.31 -19.01
N MET A 93 8.88 0.99 -18.94
CA MET A 93 9.91 -0.01 -18.64
C MET A 93 11.08 0.03 -19.63
N LEU A 94 10.81 0.24 -20.94
CA LEU A 94 11.88 0.36 -21.94
C LEU A 94 12.76 1.57 -21.67
N ARG A 95 12.16 2.71 -21.33
CA ARG A 95 12.90 3.95 -21.06
C ARG A 95 13.71 3.87 -19.76
N TYR A 96 13.17 3.26 -18.71
CA TYR A 96 13.93 3.00 -17.50
C TYR A 96 15.12 2.08 -17.75
N ARG A 97 14.95 1.03 -18.55
CA ARG A 97 16.06 0.16 -18.94
C ARG A 97 17.14 0.91 -19.73
N ASP A 98 16.76 1.84 -20.60
CA ASP A 98 17.74 2.65 -21.34
C ASP A 98 18.51 3.60 -20.41
N CYS A 99 17.83 4.23 -19.45
CA CYS A 99 18.49 5.02 -18.40
C CYS A 99 19.49 4.17 -17.60
N LEU A 100 19.08 2.98 -17.14
CA LEU A 100 19.95 2.08 -16.36
C LEU A 100 21.07 1.44 -17.19
N ARG A 101 20.98 1.40 -18.52
CA ARG A 101 22.10 0.97 -19.37
C ARG A 101 23.25 1.99 -19.31
N ALA A 102 22.91 3.27 -19.32
CA ALA A 102 23.89 4.37 -19.27
C ALA A 102 24.33 4.70 -17.83
N LEU A 103 23.40 4.64 -16.87
CA LEU A 103 23.62 4.87 -15.45
C LEU A 103 23.03 3.71 -14.63
N PRO A 104 23.76 2.58 -14.47
CA PRO A 104 23.29 1.37 -13.75
C PRO A 104 22.85 1.61 -12.31
N ASP A 105 23.23 2.76 -11.80
CA ASP A 105 23.37 3.14 -10.42
C ASP A 105 22.47 4.36 -10.10
N HIS A 106 21.61 4.75 -11.05
CA HIS A 106 20.70 5.89 -10.95
C HIS A 106 19.52 5.55 -10.02
N ALA A 107 19.56 6.11 -8.81
CA ALA A 107 18.70 5.71 -7.70
C ALA A 107 17.19 5.87 -8.01
N ASP A 108 16.80 7.01 -8.57
CA ASP A 108 15.38 7.28 -8.87
C ASP A 108 14.82 6.33 -9.94
N THR A 109 15.65 5.93 -10.91
CA THR A 109 15.25 4.93 -11.91
C THR A 109 15.18 3.53 -11.32
N LEU A 110 16.14 3.13 -10.49
CA LEU A 110 16.09 1.84 -9.81
C LEU A 110 14.82 1.73 -8.94
N TRP A 111 14.46 2.80 -8.23
CA TRP A 111 13.24 2.85 -7.43
C TRP A 111 11.97 2.75 -8.29
N ASN A 112 11.80 3.64 -9.27
CA ASN A 112 10.59 3.69 -10.10
C ASN A 112 10.44 2.43 -10.98
N TYR A 113 11.54 1.94 -11.55
CA TYR A 113 11.53 0.72 -12.33
C TYR A 113 11.28 -0.51 -11.45
N GLY A 114 11.90 -0.58 -10.27
CA GLY A 114 11.68 -1.64 -9.28
C GLY A 114 10.22 -1.72 -8.85
N GLU A 115 9.60 -0.59 -8.51
CA GLU A 115 8.17 -0.54 -8.21
C GLU A 115 7.31 -0.97 -9.41
N LEU A 116 7.60 -0.47 -10.61
CA LEU A 116 6.84 -0.82 -11.82
C LEU A 116 6.95 -2.31 -12.16
N LEU A 117 8.12 -2.91 -11.93
CA LEU A 117 8.35 -4.36 -12.07
C LEU A 117 7.58 -5.14 -11.01
N ARG A 118 7.58 -4.69 -9.75
CA ARG A 118 6.87 -5.34 -8.63
C ARG A 118 5.37 -5.38 -8.87
N VAL A 119 4.75 -4.26 -9.27
CA VAL A 119 3.31 -4.21 -9.59
C VAL A 119 2.95 -4.97 -10.87
N SER A 120 3.96 -5.35 -11.67
CA SER A 120 3.80 -6.17 -12.88
C SER A 120 4.21 -7.63 -12.63
N ASP A 121 4.29 -8.06 -11.37
CA ASP A 121 4.67 -9.41 -10.92
C ASP A 121 6.05 -9.91 -11.41
N ARG A 122 6.95 -8.99 -11.74
CA ARG A 122 8.35 -9.27 -12.13
C ARG A 122 9.27 -9.16 -10.91
N PHE A 123 8.94 -9.93 -9.87
CA PHE A 123 9.56 -9.85 -8.55
C PHE A 123 11.07 -10.11 -8.56
N ASP A 124 11.55 -10.98 -9.45
CA ASP A 124 12.97 -11.29 -9.61
C ASP A 124 13.79 -10.06 -10.07
N LEU A 125 13.26 -9.31 -11.04
CA LEU A 125 13.88 -8.09 -11.55
C LEU A 125 13.71 -6.92 -10.57
N ALA A 126 12.56 -6.83 -9.91
CA ALA A 126 12.30 -5.81 -8.88
C ALA A 126 13.27 -5.96 -7.70
N ALA A 127 13.44 -7.19 -7.19
CA ALA A 127 14.38 -7.49 -6.11
C ALA A 127 15.81 -7.03 -6.46
N ARG A 128 16.29 -7.30 -7.68
CA ARG A 128 17.62 -6.84 -8.14
C ARG A 128 17.75 -5.32 -8.13
N CYS A 129 16.69 -4.58 -8.45
CA CYS A 129 16.69 -3.12 -8.39
C CYS A 129 16.85 -2.63 -6.95
N PHE A 130 16.06 -3.19 -6.02
CA PHE A 130 16.13 -2.85 -4.60
C PHE A 130 17.44 -3.28 -3.93
N GLU A 131 17.97 -4.46 -4.25
CA GLU A 131 19.30 -4.92 -3.82
C GLU A 131 20.40 -3.97 -4.31
N THR A 132 20.30 -3.45 -5.53
CA THR A 132 21.28 -2.48 -6.07
C THR A 132 21.20 -1.15 -5.32
N LEU A 133 20.01 -0.68 -4.96
CA LEU A 133 19.86 0.50 -4.12
C LEU A 133 20.48 0.29 -2.73
N LEU A 134 20.23 -0.86 -2.10
CA LEU A 134 20.76 -1.17 -0.76
C LEU A 134 22.28 -1.31 -0.73
N LYS A 135 22.93 -1.68 -1.85
CA LYS A 135 24.41 -1.66 -1.93
C LYS A 135 25.00 -0.26 -1.78
N LYS A 136 24.24 0.79 -2.09
CA LYS A 136 24.66 2.19 -1.96
C LYS A 136 24.29 2.79 -0.63
N ASP A 137 23.09 2.49 -0.17
CA ASP A 137 22.52 3.00 1.06
C ASP A 137 21.62 1.93 1.68
N ASP A 138 22.19 1.23 2.66
CA ASP A 138 21.54 0.15 3.39
C ASP A 138 20.77 0.66 4.62
N THR A 139 20.60 1.98 4.77
CA THR A 139 19.95 2.60 5.93
C THR A 139 18.48 2.92 5.69
N ARG A 140 17.98 2.73 4.46
CA ARG A 140 16.61 3.08 4.05
C ARG A 140 15.60 1.95 4.27
N PRO A 141 14.72 2.06 5.27
CA PRO A 141 13.80 0.96 5.64
C PRO A 141 12.77 0.66 4.55
N ASP A 142 12.34 1.68 3.82
CA ASP A 142 11.35 1.54 2.74
C ASP A 142 11.84 0.65 1.59
N ILE A 143 13.16 0.57 1.36
CA ILE A 143 13.73 -0.32 0.34
C ILE A 143 13.70 -1.76 0.80
N TYR A 144 13.98 -2.01 2.09
CA TYR A 144 13.86 -3.35 2.67
C TYR A 144 12.42 -3.85 2.67
N HIS A 145 11.44 -2.98 2.93
CA HIS A 145 10.03 -3.34 2.81
C HIS A 145 9.75 -3.87 1.39
N ARG A 146 10.09 -3.09 0.35
CA ARG A 146 9.82 -3.48 -1.05
C ARG A 146 10.57 -4.74 -1.46
N LEU A 147 11.80 -4.90 -0.96
CA LEU A 147 12.57 -6.12 -1.15
C LEU A 147 11.90 -7.32 -0.46
N GLY A 148 11.43 -7.17 0.79
CA GLY A 148 10.73 -8.21 1.55
C GLY A 148 9.49 -8.74 0.82
N VAL A 149 8.67 -7.84 0.26
CA VAL A 149 7.54 -8.21 -0.59
C VAL A 149 7.99 -9.03 -1.80
N CYS A 150 9.00 -8.57 -2.53
CA CYS A 150 9.50 -9.30 -3.70
C CYS A 150 10.04 -10.69 -3.33
N LEU A 151 10.79 -10.78 -2.23
CA LEU A 151 11.36 -12.04 -1.74
C LEU A 151 10.29 -13.02 -1.28
N ALA A 152 9.22 -12.54 -0.64
CA ALA A 152 8.07 -13.35 -0.25
C ALA A 152 7.39 -13.98 -1.48
N HIS A 153 7.15 -13.20 -2.54
CA HIS A 153 6.58 -13.74 -3.78
C HIS A 153 7.51 -14.71 -4.53
N LEU A 154 8.82 -14.62 -4.29
CA LEU A 154 9.81 -15.55 -4.84
C LEU A 154 10.00 -16.81 -3.99
N GLY A 155 9.29 -16.94 -2.85
CA GLY A 155 9.46 -18.05 -1.90
C GLY A 155 10.81 -18.05 -1.19
N ARG A 156 11.52 -16.90 -1.17
CA ARG A 156 12.79 -16.72 -0.44
C ARG A 156 12.50 -16.27 0.98
N ASP A 157 11.91 -17.16 1.75
CA ASP A 157 11.21 -16.79 2.99
C ASP A 157 12.12 -16.26 4.08
N GLU A 158 13.30 -16.86 4.29
CA GLU A 158 14.26 -16.41 5.29
C GLU A 158 14.78 -15.00 4.97
N ASP A 159 15.06 -14.74 3.68
CA ASP A 159 15.48 -13.42 3.21
C ASP A 159 14.35 -12.39 3.34
N ALA A 160 13.09 -12.79 3.08
CA ALA A 160 11.93 -11.93 3.21
C ALA A 160 11.69 -11.53 4.68
N ASP A 161 11.77 -12.48 5.61
CA ASP A 161 11.66 -12.24 7.05
C ASP A 161 12.73 -11.26 7.54
N GLU A 162 13.99 -11.45 7.12
CA GLU A 162 15.09 -10.52 7.41
C GLU A 162 14.82 -9.13 6.85
N ALA A 163 14.38 -9.03 5.60
CA ALA A 163 14.07 -7.74 4.97
C ALA A 163 12.93 -7.02 5.71
N PHE A 164 11.84 -7.69 6.05
CA PHE A 164 10.76 -7.07 6.83
C PHE A 164 11.23 -6.62 8.22
N ARG A 165 12.05 -7.42 8.92
CA ARG A 165 12.62 -7.02 10.21
C ARG A 165 13.52 -5.80 10.10
N LYS A 166 14.36 -5.71 9.05
CA LYS A 166 15.16 -4.51 8.79
C LYS A 166 14.30 -3.29 8.47
N ALA A 167 13.22 -3.47 7.71
CA ALA A 167 12.27 -2.40 7.43
C ALA A 167 11.60 -1.87 8.71
N LEU A 168 11.24 -2.76 9.63
CA LEU A 168 10.62 -2.40 10.92
C LEU A 168 11.62 -1.89 11.97
N GLY A 169 12.91 -2.17 11.80
CA GLY A 169 13.97 -1.71 12.70
C GLY A 169 14.39 -0.24 12.52
N GLY A 170 13.93 0.42 11.44
CA GLY A 170 14.25 1.80 11.14
C GLY A 170 13.02 2.72 11.06
N ASN A 171 13.26 4.00 10.77
CA ASN A 171 12.19 4.98 10.60
C ASN A 171 11.62 4.93 9.16
N SER A 172 10.70 4.00 8.90
CA SER A 172 9.98 3.92 7.63
C SER A 172 9.02 5.11 7.46
N SER A 173 8.81 5.53 6.21
CA SER A 173 7.77 6.51 5.87
C SER A 173 6.35 5.96 6.04
N ASP A 174 6.19 4.63 6.10
CA ASP A 174 4.91 3.95 6.25
C ASP A 174 5.04 2.63 7.05
N PRO A 175 5.26 2.73 8.37
CA PRO A 175 5.42 1.55 9.22
C PRO A 175 4.14 0.70 9.29
N ALA A 176 2.95 1.31 9.18
CA ALA A 176 1.68 0.60 9.21
C ALA A 176 1.56 -0.38 8.04
N LEU A 177 1.84 0.07 6.81
CA LEU A 177 1.82 -0.80 5.64
C LEU A 177 2.86 -1.92 5.76
N THR A 178 4.05 -1.61 6.31
CA THR A 178 5.10 -2.62 6.54
C THR A 178 4.64 -3.71 7.50
N HIS A 179 4.03 -3.32 8.63
CA HIS A 179 3.45 -4.28 9.56
C HIS A 179 2.35 -5.11 8.92
N TRP A 180 1.44 -4.50 8.17
CA TRP A 180 0.34 -5.21 7.54
C TRP A 180 0.81 -6.25 6.51
N GLU A 181 1.73 -5.88 5.61
CA GLU A 181 2.27 -6.82 4.63
C GLU A 181 3.10 -7.94 5.29
N TYR A 182 3.83 -7.61 6.36
CA TYR A 182 4.55 -8.62 7.14
C TYR A 182 3.62 -9.57 7.88
N ALA A 183 2.48 -9.07 8.39
CA ALA A 183 1.42 -9.92 8.94
C ALA A 183 0.95 -10.93 7.89
N HIS A 184 0.62 -10.47 6.68
CA HIS A 184 0.20 -11.37 5.59
C HIS A 184 1.27 -12.41 5.24
N PHE A 185 2.53 -11.99 5.15
CA PHE A 185 3.65 -12.90 4.92
C PHE A 185 3.74 -14.00 5.99
N LEU A 186 3.69 -13.63 7.28
CA LEU A 186 3.79 -14.58 8.40
C LEU A 186 2.57 -15.49 8.49
N LEU A 187 1.36 -14.92 8.37
CA LEU A 187 0.09 -15.66 8.46
C LEU A 187 -0.07 -16.67 7.32
N ALA A 188 0.31 -16.31 6.08
CA ALA A 188 0.29 -17.21 4.94
C ALA A 188 1.20 -18.44 5.11
N ARG A 189 2.20 -18.34 6.01
CA ARG A 189 3.15 -19.40 6.33
C ARG A 189 2.79 -20.18 7.60
N GLY A 190 1.69 -19.82 8.26
CA GLY A 190 1.28 -20.44 9.52
C GLY A 190 2.08 -19.96 10.75
N ASP A 191 2.91 -18.91 10.63
CA ASP A 191 3.57 -18.27 11.78
C ASP A 191 2.59 -17.30 12.46
N PHE A 192 1.52 -17.86 13.00
CA PHE A 192 0.41 -17.10 13.55
C PHE A 192 0.79 -16.27 14.78
N GLY A 193 1.65 -16.84 15.65
CA GLY A 193 2.13 -16.16 16.85
C GLY A 193 2.85 -14.85 16.55
N ARG A 194 3.64 -14.79 15.47
CA ARG A 194 4.29 -13.55 15.03
C ARG A 194 3.42 -12.72 14.09
N GLY A 195 2.55 -13.34 13.30
CA GLY A 195 1.70 -12.67 12.32
C GLY A 195 0.59 -11.81 12.93
N TRP A 196 -0.20 -12.36 13.86
CA TRP A 196 -1.36 -11.66 14.40
C TRP A 196 -1.05 -10.34 15.12
N PRO A 197 0.05 -10.20 15.89
CA PRO A 197 0.44 -8.91 16.48
C PRO A 197 0.56 -7.76 15.47
N HIS A 198 0.84 -8.06 14.20
CA HIS A 198 0.99 -7.07 13.12
C HIS A 198 -0.31 -6.83 12.32
N TYR A 199 -1.31 -7.70 12.44
CA TYR A 199 -2.49 -7.69 11.56
C TYR A 199 -3.40 -6.45 11.72
N ASP A 200 -3.45 -5.87 12.92
CA ASP A 200 -4.31 -4.70 13.20
C ASP A 200 -3.79 -3.39 12.58
N PHE A 201 -2.53 -3.34 12.15
CA PHE A 201 -2.01 -2.19 11.41
C PHE A 201 -2.71 -1.96 10.06
N ARG A 202 -3.51 -2.93 9.58
CA ARG A 202 -4.39 -2.76 8.40
C ARG A 202 -5.30 -1.54 8.51
N PHE A 203 -5.66 -1.14 9.73
CA PHE A 203 -6.53 0.01 10.00
C PHE A 203 -5.80 1.36 9.92
N ASP A 204 -4.48 1.36 10.05
CA ASP A 204 -3.63 2.56 10.00
C ASP A 204 -3.07 2.84 8.59
N CYS A 205 -3.36 1.98 7.62
CA CYS A 205 -2.84 2.09 6.26
C CYS A 205 -3.62 3.06 5.35
N GLY A 206 -4.75 3.62 5.82
CA GLY A 206 -5.59 4.54 5.04
C GLY A 206 -6.14 3.92 3.75
N GLU A 207 -6.15 4.69 2.66
CA GLU A 207 -6.70 4.24 1.37
C GLU A 207 -5.90 3.10 0.69
N LYS A 208 -4.73 2.72 1.24
CA LYS A 208 -3.81 1.75 0.61
C LYS A 208 -4.31 0.31 0.68
N THR A 209 -5.06 -0.04 1.72
CA THR A 209 -5.51 -1.42 1.97
C THR A 209 -6.99 -1.61 1.68
N SER A 210 -7.71 -0.52 1.39
CA SER A 210 -9.18 -0.47 1.39
C SER A 210 -9.82 -0.87 2.71
N VAL A 211 -9.05 -1.21 3.76
CA VAL A 211 -9.52 -1.70 5.06
C VAL A 211 -9.77 -0.55 6.03
N SER A 212 -10.97 -0.50 6.61
CA SER A 212 -11.36 0.50 7.60
C SER A 212 -11.83 -0.13 8.90
N CYS A 213 -11.40 0.44 10.03
CA CYS A 213 -11.98 0.13 11.34
C CYS A 213 -13.14 1.08 11.60
N HIS A 214 -14.30 0.56 11.98
CA HIS A 214 -15.38 1.40 12.47
C HIS A 214 -15.05 1.85 13.90
N SER A 215 -15.09 3.17 14.13
CA SER A 215 -14.90 3.70 15.48
C SER A 215 -16.14 3.42 16.32
N TYR A 216 -16.03 2.44 17.22
CA TYR A 216 -16.99 2.25 18.29
C TYR A 216 -16.57 3.07 19.52
N PRO A 217 -17.50 3.67 20.27
CA PRO A 217 -17.18 4.45 21.47
C PRO A 217 -16.86 3.57 22.69
N TYR A 218 -16.48 2.30 22.48
CA TYR A 218 -16.20 1.33 23.52
C TYR A 218 -14.70 1.03 23.59
N PRO A 219 -14.16 0.70 24.78
CA PRO A 219 -12.77 0.26 24.91
C PRO A 219 -12.46 -0.94 23.99
N ALA A 220 -11.28 -0.94 23.36
CA ALA A 220 -10.83 -2.08 22.57
C ALA A 220 -10.53 -3.28 23.49
N TRP A 221 -11.05 -4.46 23.17
CA TRP A 221 -10.68 -5.71 23.85
C TRP A 221 -9.27 -6.13 23.41
N ARG A 222 -8.40 -6.37 24.39
CA ARG A 222 -7.01 -6.76 24.22
C ARG A 222 -6.68 -8.11 24.87
N GLY A 223 -7.71 -8.91 25.13
CA GLY A 223 -7.59 -10.23 25.77
C GLY A 223 -7.91 -10.22 27.26
N GLU A 224 -8.57 -9.18 27.77
CA GLU A 224 -9.04 -9.13 29.15
C GLU A 224 -10.03 -10.27 29.45
N PRO A 225 -10.10 -10.75 30.71
CA PRO A 225 -11.09 -11.75 31.11
C PRO A 225 -12.52 -11.28 30.81
N LEU A 226 -13.32 -12.18 30.24
CA LEU A 226 -14.68 -11.88 29.79
C LEU A 226 -15.77 -12.26 30.81
N GLU A 227 -15.42 -12.88 31.94
CA GLU A 227 -16.39 -13.28 32.96
C GLU A 227 -17.20 -12.06 33.46
N GLY A 228 -18.53 -12.14 33.34
CA GLY A 228 -19.42 -11.04 33.71
C GLY A 228 -19.47 -9.87 32.70
N LYS A 229 -18.71 -9.92 31.60
CA LYS A 229 -18.58 -8.84 30.61
C LYS A 229 -19.42 -9.05 29.36
N THR A 230 -19.79 -7.93 28.73
CA THR A 230 -20.38 -7.89 27.39
C THR A 230 -19.33 -7.45 26.36
N LEU A 231 -19.07 -8.31 25.37
CA LEU A 231 -18.15 -8.01 24.27
C LEU A 231 -18.93 -7.79 22.96
N LEU A 232 -18.63 -6.69 22.27
CA LEU A 232 -19.06 -6.45 20.89
C LEU A 232 -18.00 -7.01 19.93
N VAL A 233 -18.38 -8.01 19.15
CA VAL A 233 -17.60 -8.50 18.00
C VAL A 233 -18.19 -7.87 16.74
N HIS A 234 -17.45 -6.99 16.08
CA HIS A 234 -17.93 -6.33 14.87
C HIS A 234 -17.31 -6.90 13.61
N GLY A 235 -18.10 -6.88 12.54
CA GLY A 235 -17.79 -7.44 11.24
C GLY A 235 -16.58 -6.85 10.52
N GLU A 236 -16.22 -7.53 9.45
CA GLU A 236 -15.14 -7.23 8.51
C GLU A 236 -15.72 -6.70 7.19
N GLN A 237 -14.85 -6.38 6.23
CA GLN A 237 -15.28 -5.77 4.97
C GLN A 237 -15.97 -6.76 4.02
N GLY A 238 -15.46 -7.98 3.93
CA GLY A 238 -16.00 -9.04 3.10
C GLY A 238 -16.90 -10.01 3.86
N LEU A 239 -17.92 -10.54 3.18
CA LEU A 239 -18.73 -11.65 3.71
C LEU A 239 -17.86 -12.88 4.04
N GLY A 240 -16.88 -13.17 3.18
CA GLY A 240 -15.95 -14.28 3.36
C GLY A 240 -15.07 -14.11 4.60
N ASP A 241 -14.61 -12.88 4.88
CA ASP A 241 -13.81 -12.60 6.07
C ASP A 241 -14.62 -12.80 7.34
N GLU A 242 -15.87 -12.30 7.38
CA GLU A 242 -16.74 -12.53 8.53
C GLU A 242 -17.02 -14.02 8.75
N ILE A 243 -17.26 -14.79 7.68
CA ILE A 243 -17.44 -16.25 7.74
C ILE A 243 -16.16 -16.96 8.21
N MET A 244 -14.98 -16.50 7.79
CA MET A 244 -13.71 -17.10 8.19
C MET A 244 -13.43 -16.87 9.68
N PHE A 245 -13.57 -15.61 10.11
CA PHE A 245 -13.15 -15.17 11.44
C PHE A 245 -14.19 -15.44 12.54
N CYS A 246 -15.46 -15.69 12.20
CA CYS A 246 -16.48 -16.01 13.20
C CYS A 246 -16.25 -17.37 13.90
N SER A 247 -15.31 -18.19 13.43
CA SER A 247 -14.95 -19.47 14.05
C SER A 247 -14.53 -19.36 15.52
N VAL A 248 -14.14 -18.17 15.99
CA VAL A 248 -13.73 -17.91 17.38
C VAL A 248 -14.94 -17.58 18.29
N VAL A 249 -16.08 -17.19 17.72
CA VAL A 249 -17.25 -16.70 18.47
C VAL A 249 -17.79 -17.72 19.48
N PRO A 250 -17.94 -19.03 19.17
CA PRO A 250 -18.44 -20.01 20.13
C PRO A 250 -17.59 -20.12 21.40
N GLU A 251 -16.27 -20.03 21.27
CA GLU A 251 -15.34 -20.08 22.41
C GLU A 251 -15.55 -18.87 23.33
N LEU A 252 -15.68 -17.67 22.75
CA LEU A 252 -15.92 -16.44 23.52
C LEU A 252 -17.30 -16.44 24.19
N ALA A 253 -18.32 -17.02 23.54
CA ALA A 253 -19.66 -17.14 24.09
C ALA A 253 -19.72 -18.04 25.34
N ALA A 254 -18.78 -18.98 25.49
CA ALA A 254 -18.67 -19.82 26.68
C ALA A 254 -18.02 -19.10 27.88
N GLU A 255 -17.28 -18.01 27.65
CA GLU A 255 -16.53 -17.27 28.67
C GLU A 255 -17.23 -15.96 29.07
N ALA A 256 -17.82 -15.27 28.11
CA ALA A 256 -18.44 -13.97 28.32
C ALA A 256 -19.84 -14.10 28.94
N LYS A 257 -20.27 -13.07 29.67
CA LYS A 257 -21.69 -12.95 30.06
C LYS A 257 -22.58 -12.81 28.84
N ARG A 258 -22.10 -12.07 27.83
CA ARG A 258 -22.86 -11.74 26.63
C ARG A 258 -21.91 -11.41 25.48
N ILE A 259 -22.13 -12.03 24.32
CA ILE A 259 -21.49 -11.64 23.06
C ILE A 259 -22.54 -11.01 22.16
N VAL A 260 -22.22 -9.83 21.63
CA VAL A 260 -23.01 -9.21 20.56
C VAL A 260 -22.20 -9.29 19.28
N VAL A 261 -22.72 -9.98 18.27
CA VAL A 261 -22.10 -10.10 16.95
C VAL A 261 -22.79 -9.13 15.99
N ALA A 262 -22.07 -8.09 15.59
CA ALA A 262 -22.51 -7.17 14.55
C ALA A 262 -21.95 -7.64 13.20
N CYS A 263 -22.77 -8.23 12.34
CA CYS A 263 -22.36 -8.84 11.05
C CYS A 263 -23.11 -8.23 9.84
N GLN A 264 -22.65 -8.48 8.61
CA GLN A 264 -23.33 -7.93 7.44
C GLN A 264 -24.78 -8.44 7.38
N PRO A 265 -25.75 -7.66 6.86
CA PRO A 265 -27.16 -8.07 6.82
C PRO A 265 -27.41 -9.47 6.22
N PRO A 266 -26.72 -9.90 5.15
CA PRO A 266 -26.88 -11.27 4.62
C PRO A 266 -26.46 -12.39 5.58
N LEU A 267 -25.60 -12.12 6.57
CA LEU A 267 -25.06 -13.11 7.50
C LEU A 267 -25.86 -13.22 8.81
N VAL A 268 -26.75 -12.28 9.11
CA VAL A 268 -27.48 -12.23 10.38
C VAL A 268 -28.20 -13.55 10.67
N ARG A 269 -28.93 -14.09 9.68
CA ARG A 269 -29.68 -15.34 9.86
C ARG A 269 -28.74 -16.52 10.13
N LEU A 270 -27.71 -16.65 9.30
CA LEU A 270 -26.72 -17.73 9.41
C LEU A 270 -26.01 -17.71 10.77
N PHE A 271 -25.56 -16.53 11.21
CA PHE A 271 -24.86 -16.39 12.48
C PHE A 271 -25.79 -16.56 13.67
N ALA A 272 -27.05 -16.10 13.60
CA ALA A 272 -28.03 -16.33 14.66
C ALA A 272 -28.34 -17.82 14.84
N ASP A 273 -28.49 -18.55 13.73
CA ASP A 273 -28.74 -20.00 13.75
C ASP A 273 -27.49 -20.78 14.23
N SER A 274 -26.29 -20.30 13.88
CA SER A 274 -25.02 -20.92 14.27
C SER A 274 -24.60 -20.61 15.72
N PHE A 275 -24.96 -19.43 16.23
CA PHE A 275 -24.54 -18.93 17.55
C PHE A 275 -25.76 -18.53 18.40
N PRO A 276 -26.62 -19.49 18.79
CA PRO A 276 -27.86 -19.18 19.52
C PRO A 276 -27.65 -18.57 20.91
N ALA A 277 -26.43 -18.62 21.46
CA ALA A 277 -26.04 -17.98 22.71
C ALA A 277 -25.62 -16.50 22.54
N CYS A 278 -25.52 -16.01 21.30
CA CYS A 278 -25.08 -14.66 20.98
C CYS A 278 -26.26 -13.80 20.49
N ASP A 279 -26.18 -12.49 20.76
CA ASP A 279 -27.07 -11.54 20.11
C ASP A 279 -26.49 -11.16 18.75
N VAL A 280 -27.17 -11.51 17.66
CA VAL A 280 -26.69 -11.24 16.30
C VAL A 280 -27.49 -10.11 15.68
N LEU A 281 -26.79 -9.06 15.24
CA LEU A 281 -27.39 -7.84 14.72
C LEU A 281 -26.73 -7.42 13.39
N PRO A 282 -27.47 -6.81 12.47
CA PRO A 282 -26.89 -6.27 11.24
C PRO A 282 -26.05 -5.01 11.51
N HIS A 283 -24.85 -4.92 10.94
CA HIS A 283 -24.11 -3.64 10.83
C HIS A 283 -24.32 -2.96 9.47
N ARG A 284 -24.05 -1.65 9.42
CA ARG A 284 -24.10 -0.85 8.19
C ARG A 284 -22.70 -0.76 7.58
N VAL A 285 -22.34 -1.73 6.76
CA VAL A 285 -21.02 -1.76 6.12
C VAL A 285 -20.74 -0.47 5.33
N PHE A 286 -19.51 0.04 5.42
CA PHE A 286 -18.88 1.08 4.59
C PHE A 286 -19.22 2.56 4.83
N LYS A 287 -20.27 2.93 5.57
CA LYS A 287 -20.63 4.37 5.74
C LYS A 287 -20.83 4.86 7.17
N ALA A 288 -21.07 3.97 8.13
CA ALA A 288 -21.26 4.30 9.53
C ALA A 288 -21.02 3.06 10.40
N PRO A 289 -20.63 3.18 11.69
CA PRO A 289 -20.59 2.03 12.60
C PRO A 289 -21.94 1.31 12.66
N ALA A 290 -21.96 0.05 13.11
CA ALA A 290 -23.20 -0.62 13.47
C ALA A 290 -24.01 0.27 14.43
N GLN A 291 -25.34 0.19 14.37
CA GLN A 291 -26.21 0.90 15.33
C GLN A 291 -26.14 0.25 16.71
N ALA A 292 -24.98 0.38 17.36
CA ALA A 292 -24.71 -0.14 18.69
C ALA A 292 -25.44 0.67 19.78
N GLU A 293 -26.12 1.78 19.41
CA GLU A 293 -26.95 2.55 20.33
C GLU A 293 -28.13 1.73 20.87
N GLN A 294 -28.50 0.63 20.21
CA GLN A 294 -29.54 -0.30 20.67
C GLN A 294 -29.03 -1.30 21.73
N ILE A 295 -27.71 -1.33 21.99
CA ILE A 295 -27.10 -2.29 22.91
C ILE A 295 -26.92 -1.63 24.27
N ALA A 296 -27.70 -2.07 25.24
CA ALA A 296 -27.84 -1.44 26.56
C ALA A 296 -26.53 -1.26 27.35
N HIS A 297 -25.53 -2.12 27.15
CA HIS A 297 -24.21 -2.03 27.80
C HIS A 297 -23.16 -2.87 27.05
N ILE A 298 -22.01 -2.28 26.73
CA ILE A 298 -20.84 -2.94 26.13
C ILE A 298 -19.61 -2.58 26.96
N ASP A 299 -18.88 -3.58 27.45
CA ASP A 299 -17.63 -3.37 28.20
C ASP A 299 -16.44 -3.20 27.26
N PHE A 300 -16.39 -3.99 26.18
CA PHE A 300 -15.31 -3.95 25.18
C PHE A 300 -15.82 -4.18 23.76
N ALA A 301 -15.05 -3.75 22.75
CA ALA A 301 -15.28 -4.02 21.34
C ALA A 301 -14.02 -4.56 20.65
N VAL A 302 -14.22 -5.41 19.64
CA VAL A 302 -13.13 -5.98 18.84
C VAL A 302 -13.58 -6.28 17.42
N SER A 303 -12.70 -6.12 16.44
CA SER A 303 -12.96 -6.58 15.09
C SER A 303 -12.88 -8.09 15.01
N MET A 304 -13.75 -8.71 14.23
CA MET A 304 -13.83 -10.17 14.15
C MET A 304 -12.50 -10.78 13.67
N GLY A 305 -11.82 -10.15 12.70
CA GLY A 305 -10.50 -10.60 12.24
C GLY A 305 -9.39 -10.43 13.28
N SER A 306 -9.52 -9.52 14.24
CA SER A 306 -8.56 -9.39 15.34
C SER A 306 -8.70 -10.51 16.38
N LEU A 307 -9.81 -11.27 16.40
CA LEU A 307 -10.04 -12.33 17.38
C LEU A 307 -9.00 -13.46 17.29
N CYS A 308 -8.53 -13.76 16.07
CA CYS A 308 -7.55 -14.80 15.83
C CYS A 308 -6.26 -14.58 16.60
N ARG A 309 -5.89 -13.33 16.86
CA ARG A 309 -4.75 -12.98 17.72
C ARG A 309 -4.80 -13.64 19.09
N TYR A 310 -5.98 -13.84 19.66
CA TYR A 310 -6.14 -14.30 21.04
C TYR A 310 -6.49 -15.78 21.17
N ARG A 311 -6.87 -16.43 20.07
CA ARG A 311 -7.42 -17.81 20.07
C ARG A 311 -6.87 -18.70 18.96
N ARG A 312 -6.07 -18.16 18.04
CA ARG A 312 -5.53 -18.85 16.85
C ARG A 312 -4.03 -18.60 16.67
N GLU A 313 -3.26 -18.66 17.76
CA GLU A 313 -1.79 -18.48 17.74
C GLU A 313 -1.02 -19.70 17.17
N ARG A 314 -1.70 -20.83 16.96
CA ARG A 314 -1.15 -22.07 16.39
C ARG A 314 -2.19 -22.76 15.49
N LEU A 315 -1.81 -23.81 14.77
CA LEU A 315 -2.70 -24.54 13.85
C LEU A 315 -3.75 -25.39 14.58
N ASP A 316 -3.41 -26.04 15.71
CA ASP A 316 -4.28 -27.02 16.37
C ASP A 316 -5.72 -26.53 16.66
N PRO A 317 -5.97 -25.28 17.11
CA PRO A 317 -7.31 -24.75 17.30
C PRO A 317 -8.19 -24.71 16.04
N PHE A 318 -7.61 -24.72 14.84
CA PHE A 318 -8.37 -24.82 13.59
C PHE A 318 -8.81 -26.27 13.32
N GLU A 319 -7.98 -27.25 13.68
CA GLU A 319 -8.22 -28.68 13.42
C GLU A 319 -9.22 -29.33 14.38
N SER A 320 -9.40 -28.77 15.58
CA SER A 320 -10.29 -29.32 16.62
C SER A 320 -11.79 -29.14 16.34
N SER A 321 -12.16 -28.38 15.30
CA SER A 321 -13.55 -28.09 14.93
C SER A 321 -14.20 -29.20 14.07
N ALA A 322 -14.22 -30.43 14.56
CA ALA A 322 -14.70 -31.62 13.82
C ALA A 322 -16.16 -31.52 13.30
N ASN A 323 -16.99 -30.65 13.89
CA ASN A 323 -18.39 -30.44 13.49
C ASN A 323 -18.62 -29.14 12.71
N GLY A 324 -17.55 -28.40 12.33
CA GLY A 324 -17.65 -27.04 11.83
C GLY A 324 -18.13 -26.05 12.89
N TYR A 325 -18.14 -24.76 12.55
CA TYR A 325 -18.55 -23.67 13.44
C TYR A 325 -19.77 -22.89 12.91
N LEU A 326 -20.26 -23.24 11.72
CA LEU A 326 -21.51 -22.74 11.16
C LEU A 326 -22.53 -23.88 11.11
N GLY A 327 -23.71 -23.63 11.65
CA GLY A 327 -24.86 -24.54 11.60
C GLY A 327 -25.59 -24.43 10.26
N ALA A 328 -26.18 -25.55 9.83
CA ALA A 328 -27.15 -25.59 8.74
C ALA A 328 -28.56 -25.29 9.26
#